data_AF-A0A8J2MTQ9-F1
#
_entry.id   AF-A0A8J2MTQ9-F1
#
_cell.length_a   1.000
_cell.length_b   1.000
_cell.length_c   1.000
_cell.angle_alpha   90.00
_cell.angle_beta   90.00
_cell.angle_gamma   90.00
#
_symmetry.space_group_name_H-M   'P 1'
#
loop_
_entity.id
_entity.type
_entity.pdbx_description
1 polymer ?
#
loop_
_entity_poly.entity_id
_entity_poly.type
_entity_poly.pdbx_seq_one_letter_code
_entity_poly.pdbx_strand_id
1 'polypeptide(L)'
;MNYLFGYKLQLIIRFVSEGQRKANFEECDAKIRESNDKTVNLKKDIKNLLSKYAKIINNEEAAEKVLPVSRESSACIKRRGLREAISRADEENVRLRKKLDLQQERLAKLLDDYKELMSGRTQKLLEKKLEDPLKKKIVSLENQLHRVSVMQMEADMVRKKYRSVRASLKSDAAFYVSSLKNLEQSIKEQELEIKQLQRVKEEAVELRDITKEALMHQEIEAMQKSKERDQIILDYRQRVEDRKLELERLERLIFPNTRVPAREDDFEGEKRKQDSEEADDKPVDEMTRLQEAFTKLRSATGVTKNEQVLDRFLSQRATKDKLQKMRVSMEEDKISLEKRRQQFTTEIEMQKFSETKDADQNAEKLARLNAEISEQTEREKKAEAESQRVQEVINEVALMLWKFCDRLSDVNPTPVPPEDSHENPHRLLELLEEKLTAAINIMGGPEKYAEWIQETAADKIDILSTESAGHERKIDIDDRPLFPRFPGTPTPAAAPVPSDDEEEVPTRSILKRQAQLLVDTKSRRKAFNFRR
;
A
#
# COMPACT_ATOMS: atom_id res chain seq x y z
N MET A 1 -6.00 3.49 9.67
CA MET A 1 -6.99 4.07 10.63
C MET A 1 -6.99 3.40 12.02
N ASN A 2 -7.03 2.07 12.12
CA ASN A 2 -7.16 1.38 13.42
C ASN A 2 -5.96 1.50 14.39
N TYR A 3 -4.73 1.60 13.87
CA TYR A 3 -3.54 1.75 14.72
C TYR A 3 -3.49 3.12 15.43
N LEU A 4 -3.86 4.19 14.75
CA LEU A 4 -3.87 5.55 15.33
C LEU A 4 -4.94 5.69 16.43
N PHE A 5 -6.07 5.00 16.28
CA PHE A 5 -7.12 4.95 17.28
C PHE A 5 -6.68 4.14 18.52
N GLY A 6 -5.97 3.02 18.32
CA GLY A 6 -5.40 2.22 19.40
C GLY A 6 -4.37 2.98 20.24
N TYR A 7 -3.43 3.68 19.60
CA TYR A 7 -2.45 4.51 20.33
C TYR A 7 -3.11 5.65 21.12
N LYS A 8 -4.15 6.26 20.56
CA LYS A 8 -4.89 7.34 21.22
C LYS A 8 -5.70 6.84 22.42
N LEU A 9 -6.31 5.68 22.31
CA LEU A 9 -7.02 5.04 23.42
C LEU A 9 -6.05 4.62 24.53
N GLN A 10 -4.87 4.13 24.18
CA GLN A 10 -3.83 3.73 25.13
C GLN A 10 -3.21 4.94 25.84
N LEU A 11 -3.06 6.07 25.15
CA LEU A 11 -2.62 7.33 25.76
C LEU A 11 -3.66 7.88 26.75
N ILE A 12 -4.95 7.80 26.41
CA ILE A 12 -6.05 8.21 27.31
C ILE A 12 -6.11 7.32 28.54
N ILE A 13 -6.00 5.99 28.38
CA ILE A 13 -5.98 5.05 29.51
C ILE A 13 -4.77 5.33 30.42
N ARG A 14 -3.59 5.59 29.84
CA ARG A 14 -2.39 5.94 30.61
C ARG A 14 -2.59 7.23 31.39
N PHE A 15 -3.07 8.30 30.74
CA PHE A 15 -3.29 9.59 31.38
C PHE A 15 -4.31 9.52 32.53
N VAL A 16 -5.41 8.79 32.34
CA VAL A 16 -6.41 8.56 33.40
C VAL A 16 -5.80 7.75 34.56
N SER A 17 -5.05 6.68 34.27
CA SER A 17 -4.41 5.85 35.31
C SER A 17 -3.32 6.60 36.10
N GLU A 18 -2.67 7.57 35.48
CA GLU A 18 -1.60 8.38 36.07
C GLU A 18 -2.19 9.51 36.92
N GLY A 19 -3.27 10.14 36.44
CA GLY A 19 -4.07 11.07 37.23
C GLY A 19 -4.70 10.43 38.48
N GLN A 20 -5.21 9.20 38.37
CA GLN A 20 -5.74 8.47 39.52
C GLN A 20 -4.66 8.06 40.53
N ARG A 21 -3.48 7.66 40.05
CA ARG A 21 -2.34 7.38 40.95
C ARG A 21 -1.90 8.64 41.70
N LYS A 22 -1.86 9.80 41.03
CA LYS A 22 -1.51 11.07 41.64
C LYS A 22 -2.53 11.52 42.70
N ALA A 23 -3.83 11.45 42.38
CA ALA A 23 -4.90 11.79 43.32
C ALA A 23 -4.89 10.90 44.57
N ASN A 24 -4.70 9.59 44.41
CA ASN A 24 -4.62 8.66 45.54
C ASN A 24 -3.39 8.91 46.43
N PHE A 25 -2.26 9.29 45.82
CA PHE A 25 -1.05 9.64 46.56
C PHE A 25 -1.25 10.92 47.38
N GLU A 26 -1.84 11.95 46.78
CA GLU A 26 -2.16 13.20 47.47
C GLU A 26 -3.17 13.00 48.62
N GLU A 27 -4.15 12.12 48.45
CA GLU A 27 -5.12 11.77 49.51
C GLU A 27 -4.45 10.99 50.66
N CYS A 28 -3.54 10.05 50.36
CA CYS A 28 -2.76 9.35 51.37
C CYS A 28 -1.86 10.32 52.15
N ASP A 29 -1.18 11.21 51.46
CA ASP A 29 -0.29 12.19 52.08
C ASP A 29 -1.04 13.20 52.96
N ALA A 30 -2.24 13.61 52.53
CA ALA A 30 -3.15 14.43 53.34
C ALA A 30 -3.60 13.69 54.62
N LYS A 31 -3.94 12.41 54.53
CA LYS A 31 -4.31 11.58 55.71
C LYS A 31 -3.14 11.38 56.67
N ILE A 32 -1.91 11.25 56.15
CA ILE A 32 -0.70 11.17 56.97
C ILE A 32 -0.49 12.48 57.73
N ARG A 33 -0.64 13.64 57.06
CA ARG A 33 -0.58 14.96 57.70
C ARG A 33 -1.63 15.13 58.79
N GLU A 34 -2.89 14.76 58.52
CA GLU A 34 -3.97 14.84 59.51
C GLU A 34 -3.70 13.95 60.75
N SER A 35 -3.18 12.74 60.54
CA SER A 35 -2.79 11.82 61.62
C SER A 35 -1.64 12.38 62.48
N ASN A 36 -0.66 13.01 61.83
CA ASN A 36 0.45 13.68 62.51
C ASN A 36 -0.05 14.88 63.34
N ASP A 37 -0.96 15.69 62.80
CA ASP A 37 -1.56 16.82 63.53
C ASP A 37 -2.36 16.35 64.75
N LYS A 38 -3.15 15.28 64.61
CA LYS A 38 -3.85 14.62 65.73
C LYS A 38 -2.87 14.14 66.80
N THR A 39 -1.76 13.55 66.39
CA THR A 39 -0.70 13.08 67.30
C THR A 39 -0.05 14.26 68.05
N VAL A 40 0.21 15.37 67.38
CA VAL A 40 0.75 16.58 68.01
C VAL A 40 -0.23 17.19 69.00
N ASN A 41 -1.52 17.25 68.67
CA ASN A 41 -2.56 17.75 69.57
C ASN A 41 -2.72 16.88 70.81
N LEU A 42 -2.76 15.54 70.66
CA LEU A 42 -2.80 14.61 71.79
C LEU A 42 -1.57 14.75 72.70
N LYS A 43 -0.38 14.96 72.14
CA LYS A 43 0.84 15.24 72.93
C LYS A 43 0.73 16.55 73.72
N LYS A 44 0.13 17.60 73.16
CA LYS A 44 -0.15 18.87 73.88
C LYS A 44 -1.14 18.63 75.03
N ASP A 45 -2.19 17.86 74.81
CA ASP A 45 -3.19 17.55 75.83
C ASP A 45 -2.61 16.73 76.99
N ILE A 46 -1.78 15.73 76.68
CA ILE A 46 -1.03 14.96 77.68
C ILE A 46 -0.13 15.88 78.51
N LYS A 47 0.60 16.81 77.88
CA LYS A 47 1.46 17.78 78.59
C LYS A 47 0.63 18.70 79.49
N ASN A 48 -0.55 19.13 79.04
CA ASN A 48 -1.47 19.96 79.82
C ASN A 48 -2.04 19.21 81.03
N LEU A 49 -2.41 17.93 80.86
CA LEU A 49 -2.91 17.08 81.94
C LEU A 49 -1.82 16.79 82.98
N LEU A 50 -0.59 16.49 82.55
CA LEU A 50 0.55 16.32 83.45
C LEU A 50 0.83 17.62 84.25
N SER A 51 0.71 18.77 83.61
CA SER A 51 0.86 20.07 84.30
C SER A 51 -0.25 20.34 85.31
N LYS A 52 -1.50 19.93 85.01
CA LYS A 52 -2.63 19.99 85.96
C LYS A 52 -2.40 19.04 87.14
N TYR A 53 -1.95 17.82 86.87
CA TYR A 53 -1.66 16.82 87.91
C TYR A 53 -0.54 17.28 88.87
N ALA A 54 0.55 17.85 88.34
CA ALA A 54 1.63 18.42 89.16
C ALA A 54 1.16 19.58 90.06
N LYS A 55 0.22 20.41 89.59
CA LYS A 55 -0.38 21.49 90.39
C LYS A 55 -1.25 20.95 91.54
N ILE A 56 -1.94 19.83 91.33
CA ILE A 56 -2.79 19.21 92.36
C ILE A 56 -1.91 18.62 93.47
N ILE A 57 -0.83 17.91 93.13
CA ILE A 57 0.11 17.33 94.11
C ILE A 57 0.74 18.42 94.99
N ASN A 58 1.19 19.53 94.41
CA ASN A 58 1.80 20.62 95.18
C ASN A 58 0.79 21.35 96.10
N ASN A 59 -0.51 21.31 95.78
CA ASN A 59 -1.56 21.90 96.61
C ASN A 59 -1.99 20.95 97.74
N GLU A 60 -1.92 19.64 97.53
CA GLU A 60 -2.24 18.60 98.52
C GLU A 60 -1.14 18.51 99.59
N GLU A 61 0.12 18.63 99.19
CA GLU A 61 1.29 18.67 100.10
C GLU A 61 1.35 19.98 100.93
N ALA A 62 0.65 21.04 100.49
CA ALA A 62 0.47 22.28 101.26
C ALA A 62 -0.73 22.24 102.22
N ALA A 63 -1.66 21.28 102.06
CA ALA A 63 -2.85 21.13 102.89
C ALA A 63 -2.65 20.15 104.08
N GLU A 64 -1.58 19.35 104.08
CA GLU A 64 -1.33 18.31 105.11
C GLU A 64 -0.44 18.77 106.29
N LYS A 65 -0.06 20.06 106.35
CA LYS A 65 0.76 20.65 107.43
C LYS A 65 0.00 21.72 108.24
N VAL A 66 -1.20 21.42 108.73
CA VAL A 66 -1.95 22.33 109.62
C VAL A 66 -2.72 21.54 110.69
N LEU A 67 -2.38 21.82 111.96
CA LEU A 67 -3.14 21.63 113.23
C LEU A 67 -2.96 20.35 114.09
N PRO A 68 -3.11 20.47 115.44
CA PRO A 68 -2.08 20.02 116.40
C PRO A 68 -2.60 19.19 117.59
N VAL A 69 -1.63 18.77 118.41
CA VAL A 69 -1.60 18.39 119.83
C VAL A 69 -2.84 18.72 120.69
N SER A 70 -3.29 17.75 121.51
CA SER A 70 -3.90 18.04 122.81
C SER A 70 -3.54 16.98 123.86
N ARG A 71 -3.42 17.43 125.11
CA ARG A 71 -2.61 16.92 126.21
C ARG A 71 -3.50 16.39 127.34
N GLU A 72 -2.86 15.62 128.22
CA GLU A 72 -3.04 15.58 129.69
C GLU A 72 -3.87 14.50 130.40
N SER A 73 -3.18 13.98 131.41
CA SER A 73 -3.53 13.08 132.50
C SER A 73 -4.66 13.56 133.41
N SER A 74 -5.36 12.63 134.05
CA SER A 74 -5.39 12.46 135.52
C SER A 74 -6.61 11.63 135.98
N ALA A 75 -6.39 10.89 137.07
CA ALA A 75 -7.33 9.96 137.67
C ALA A 75 -8.38 10.67 138.54
N CYS A 76 -9.57 10.04 138.63
CA CYS A 76 -10.64 10.21 139.63
C CYS A 76 -11.96 10.83 139.15
N ILE A 77 -12.70 10.16 138.26
CA ILE A 77 -14.18 10.06 138.32
C ILE A 77 -14.57 8.62 137.91
N LYS A 78 -14.53 7.69 138.89
CA LYS A 78 -14.87 6.28 138.70
C LYS A 78 -16.37 6.13 138.37
N ARG A 79 -16.64 5.35 137.31
CA ARG A 79 -17.95 4.86 136.78
C ARG A 79 -18.60 5.57 135.60
N ARG A 80 -18.25 6.81 135.22
CA ARG A 80 -18.71 7.42 133.94
C ARG A 80 -17.74 7.15 132.78
N GLY A 81 -16.44 7.14 133.03
CA GLY A 81 -15.40 6.92 132.01
C GLY A 81 -15.23 5.47 131.50
N LEU A 82 -15.67 4.44 132.25
CA LEU A 82 -15.57 3.04 131.79
C LEU A 82 -16.57 2.72 130.68
N ARG A 83 -17.80 3.25 130.78
CA ARG A 83 -18.82 3.08 129.75
C ARG A 83 -18.45 3.83 128.47
N GLU A 84 -17.88 5.02 128.60
CA GLU A 84 -17.36 5.81 127.48
C GLU A 84 -16.08 5.21 126.87
N ALA A 85 -15.24 4.52 127.66
CA ALA A 85 -14.08 3.78 127.15
C ALA A 85 -14.50 2.52 126.39
N ILE A 86 -15.51 1.79 126.87
CA ILE A 86 -16.09 0.63 126.17
C ILE A 86 -16.75 1.10 124.87
N SER A 87 -17.56 2.16 124.89
CA SER A 87 -18.17 2.72 123.66
C SER A 87 -17.11 3.12 122.64
N ARG A 88 -16.02 3.77 123.06
CA ARG A 88 -14.90 4.12 122.18
C ARG A 88 -14.17 2.89 121.63
N ALA A 89 -13.94 1.87 122.44
CA ALA A 89 -13.32 0.62 122.00
C ALA A 89 -14.24 -0.19 121.05
N ASP A 90 -15.56 -0.12 121.26
CA ASP A 90 -16.57 -0.72 120.38
C ASP A 90 -16.65 0.05 119.05
N GLU A 91 -16.66 1.39 119.08
CA GLU A 91 -16.57 2.25 117.90
C GLU A 91 -15.27 2.00 117.11
N GLU A 92 -14.14 1.83 117.80
CA GLU A 92 -12.86 1.49 117.18
C GLU A 92 -12.87 0.07 116.60
N ASN A 93 -13.45 -0.90 117.30
CA ASN A 93 -13.64 -2.27 116.77
C ASN A 93 -14.52 -2.27 115.51
N VAL A 94 -15.63 -1.52 115.51
CA VAL A 94 -16.49 -1.38 114.34
C VAL A 94 -15.73 -0.70 113.19
N ARG A 95 -14.92 0.32 113.47
CA ARG A 95 -14.07 0.98 112.48
C ARG A 95 -13.01 0.03 111.90
N LEU A 96 -12.35 -0.77 112.74
CA LEU A 96 -11.34 -1.74 112.33
C LEU A 96 -11.95 -2.89 111.52
N ARG A 97 -13.14 -3.38 111.89
CA ARG A 97 -13.89 -4.37 111.10
C ARG A 97 -14.26 -3.83 109.73
N LYS A 98 -14.85 -2.63 109.66
CA LYS A 98 -15.13 -1.96 108.37
C LYS A 98 -13.86 -1.78 107.53
N LYS A 99 -12.72 -1.48 108.16
CA LYS A 99 -11.43 -1.38 107.46
C LYS A 99 -10.96 -2.73 106.94
N LEU A 100 -11.15 -3.81 107.70
CA LEU A 100 -10.83 -5.17 107.28
C LEU A 100 -11.73 -5.61 106.11
N ASP A 101 -13.04 -5.37 106.19
CA ASP A 101 -14.00 -5.69 105.13
C ASP A 101 -13.64 -4.94 103.84
N LEU A 102 -13.32 -3.64 103.93
CA LEU A 102 -12.86 -2.84 102.78
C LEU A 102 -11.54 -3.38 102.18
N GLN A 103 -10.63 -3.88 103.01
CA GLN A 103 -9.38 -4.49 102.52
C GLN A 103 -9.64 -5.84 101.86
N GLN A 104 -10.56 -6.64 102.40
CA GLN A 104 -10.98 -7.90 101.77
C GLN A 104 -11.68 -7.67 100.44
N GLU A 105 -12.57 -6.68 100.34
CA GLU A 105 -13.20 -6.29 99.08
C GLU A 105 -12.17 -5.79 98.05
N ARG A 106 -11.16 -5.02 98.48
CA ARG A 106 -10.07 -4.57 97.59
C ARG A 106 -9.25 -5.74 97.08
N LEU A 107 -8.92 -6.70 97.93
CA LEU A 107 -8.20 -7.91 97.54
C LEU A 107 -9.03 -8.77 96.58
N ALA A 108 -10.34 -8.91 96.81
CA ALA A 108 -11.24 -9.61 95.91
C ALA A 108 -11.29 -8.94 94.52
N LYS A 109 -11.47 -7.61 94.48
CA LYS A 109 -11.43 -6.84 93.23
C LYS A 109 -10.11 -6.99 92.49
N LEU A 110 -8.98 -6.88 93.20
CA LEU A 110 -7.66 -7.03 92.59
C LEU A 110 -7.43 -8.44 92.03
N LEU A 111 -8.00 -9.45 92.68
CA LEU A 111 -7.93 -10.83 92.24
C LEU A 111 -8.82 -11.08 91.01
N ASP A 112 -9.97 -10.44 90.93
CA ASP A 112 -10.84 -10.47 89.75
C ASP A 112 -10.20 -9.72 88.58
N ASP A 113 -9.63 -8.53 88.81
CA ASP A 113 -8.85 -7.77 87.82
C ASP A 113 -7.67 -8.60 87.28
N TYR A 114 -6.97 -9.32 88.15
CA TYR A 114 -5.88 -10.21 87.75
C TYR A 114 -6.38 -11.37 86.88
N LYS A 115 -7.50 -12.01 87.23
CA LYS A 115 -8.10 -13.08 86.41
C LYS A 115 -8.51 -12.56 85.04
N GLU A 116 -9.12 -11.38 84.96
CA GLU A 116 -9.50 -10.75 83.69
C GLU A 116 -8.28 -10.38 82.83
N LEU A 117 -7.22 -9.86 83.44
CA LEU A 117 -5.96 -9.59 82.75
C LEU A 117 -5.32 -10.88 82.20
N MET A 118 -5.38 -11.96 82.96
CA MET A 118 -4.85 -13.26 82.55
C MET A 118 -5.70 -13.94 81.47
N SER A 119 -7.03 -13.88 81.55
CA SER A 119 -7.92 -14.36 80.49
C SER A 119 -7.75 -13.53 79.20
N GLY A 120 -7.66 -12.20 79.32
CA GLY A 120 -7.43 -11.31 78.18
C GLY A 120 -6.06 -11.52 77.53
N ARG A 121 -5.01 -11.78 78.31
CA ARG A 121 -3.67 -12.08 77.77
C ARG A 121 -3.63 -13.42 77.05
N THR A 122 -4.25 -14.46 77.61
CA THR A 122 -4.30 -15.79 76.99
C THR A 122 -5.14 -15.79 75.71
N GLN A 123 -6.27 -15.08 75.70
CA GLN A 123 -7.10 -14.87 74.50
C GLN A 123 -6.32 -14.15 73.39
N LYS A 124 -5.67 -13.02 73.69
CA LYS A 124 -4.83 -12.29 72.71
C LYS A 124 -3.71 -13.15 72.13
N LEU A 125 -3.18 -14.09 72.90
CA LEU A 125 -2.11 -14.99 72.46
C LEU A 125 -2.65 -16.08 71.52
N LEU A 126 -3.86 -16.57 71.77
CA LEU A 126 -4.59 -17.48 70.87
C LEU A 126 -5.00 -16.79 69.57
N GLU A 127 -5.53 -15.56 69.64
CA GLU A 127 -5.89 -14.76 68.47
C GLU A 127 -4.68 -14.53 67.57
N LYS A 128 -3.52 -14.14 68.13
CA LYS A 128 -2.27 -14.00 67.36
C LYS A 128 -1.81 -15.32 66.73
N LYS A 129 -1.88 -16.42 67.48
CA LYS A 129 -1.54 -17.76 66.96
C LYS A 129 -2.44 -18.22 65.81
N LEU A 130 -3.68 -17.73 65.74
CA LEU A 130 -4.62 -18.05 64.66
C LEU A 130 -4.53 -17.04 63.50
N GLU A 131 -4.29 -15.76 63.77
CA GLU A 131 -4.13 -14.73 62.74
C GLU A 131 -2.87 -14.93 61.89
N ASP A 132 -1.75 -15.35 62.49
CA ASP A 132 -0.49 -15.54 61.77
C ASP A 132 -0.57 -16.61 60.65
N PRO A 133 -1.12 -17.83 60.86
CA PRO A 133 -1.29 -18.80 59.78
C PRO A 133 -2.33 -18.35 58.74
N LEU A 134 -3.37 -17.61 59.14
CA LEU A 134 -4.33 -17.03 58.21
C LEU A 134 -3.69 -15.97 57.31
N LYS A 135 -2.89 -15.05 57.88
CA LYS A 135 -2.12 -14.05 57.13
C LYS A 135 -1.15 -14.71 56.16
N LYS A 136 -0.43 -15.74 56.59
CA LYS A 136 0.46 -16.53 55.72
C LYS A 136 -0.33 -17.21 54.59
N LYS A 137 -1.52 -17.74 54.87
CA LYS A 137 -2.38 -18.36 53.85
C LYS A 137 -2.89 -17.33 52.84
N ILE A 138 -3.27 -16.14 53.29
CA ILE A 138 -3.69 -15.02 52.43
C ILE A 138 -2.54 -14.64 51.47
N VAL A 139 -1.35 -14.38 52.00
CA VAL A 139 -0.17 -14.04 51.18
C VAL A 139 0.16 -15.15 50.17
N SER A 140 0.07 -16.43 50.58
CA SER A 140 0.26 -17.55 49.67
C SER A 140 -0.79 -17.61 48.56
N LEU A 141 -2.05 -17.30 48.86
CA LEU A 141 -3.14 -17.29 47.88
C LEU A 141 -3.00 -16.09 46.93
N GLU A 142 -2.60 -14.93 47.43
CA GLU A 142 -2.31 -13.74 46.62
C GLU A 142 -1.16 -14.00 45.65
N ASN A 143 -0.08 -14.63 46.11
CA ASN A 143 1.04 -15.02 45.24
C ASN A 143 0.62 -16.04 44.18
N GLN A 144 -0.23 -17.01 44.55
CA GLN A 144 -0.79 -17.97 43.58
C GLN A 144 -1.68 -17.28 42.55
N LEU A 145 -2.55 -16.37 42.99
CA LEU A 145 -3.42 -15.59 42.12
C LEU A 145 -2.60 -14.73 41.15
N HIS A 146 -1.57 -14.04 41.64
CA HIS A 146 -0.68 -13.25 40.80
C HIS A 146 0.03 -14.12 39.76
N ARG A 147 0.56 -15.29 40.16
CA ARG A 147 1.18 -16.25 39.23
C ARG A 147 0.20 -16.69 38.15
N VAL A 148 -1.03 -17.06 38.51
CA VAL A 148 -2.07 -17.44 37.54
C VAL A 148 -2.40 -16.27 36.61
N SER A 149 -2.51 -15.05 37.14
CA SER A 149 -2.75 -13.85 36.33
C SER A 149 -1.65 -13.59 35.31
N VAL A 150 -0.37 -13.77 35.68
CA VAL A 150 0.76 -13.63 34.75
C VAL A 150 0.70 -14.73 33.67
N MET A 151 0.45 -15.98 34.06
CA MET A 151 0.30 -17.09 33.10
C MET A 151 -0.87 -16.86 32.13
N GLN A 152 -1.99 -16.29 32.59
CA GLN A 152 -3.11 -15.92 31.74
C GLN A 152 -2.74 -14.83 30.74
N MET A 153 -2.02 -13.79 31.19
CA MET A 153 -1.55 -12.71 30.32
C MET A 153 -0.58 -13.22 29.24
N GLU A 154 0.33 -14.12 29.59
CA GLU A 154 1.23 -14.78 28.65
C GLU A 154 0.46 -15.63 27.62
N ALA A 155 -0.49 -16.45 28.08
CA ALA A 155 -1.35 -17.24 27.21
C ALA A 155 -2.15 -16.37 26.23
N ASP A 156 -2.66 -15.23 26.69
CA ASP A 156 -3.39 -14.28 25.84
C ASP A 156 -2.47 -13.58 24.82
N MET A 157 -1.24 -13.25 25.21
CA MET A 157 -0.25 -12.74 24.27
C MET A 157 0.06 -13.77 23.18
N VAL A 158 0.28 -15.03 23.55
CA VAL A 158 0.51 -16.13 22.61
C VAL A 158 -0.70 -16.32 21.68
N ARG A 159 -1.93 -16.33 22.22
CA ARG A 159 -3.16 -16.39 21.41
C ARG A 159 -3.27 -15.23 20.43
N LYS A 160 -2.94 -14.00 20.85
CA LYS A 160 -2.94 -12.83 19.96
C LYS A 160 -1.93 -13.00 18.82
N LYS A 161 -0.71 -13.47 19.11
CA LYS A 161 0.31 -13.76 18.10
C LYS A 161 -0.19 -14.81 17.09
N TYR A 162 -0.72 -15.94 17.55
CA TYR A 162 -1.25 -16.98 16.64
C TYR A 162 -2.44 -16.49 15.82
N ARG A 163 -3.33 -15.67 16.39
CA ARG A 163 -4.43 -15.04 15.63
C ARG A 163 -3.89 -14.12 14.52
N SER A 164 -2.87 -13.33 14.82
CA SER A 164 -2.21 -12.48 13.82
C SER A 164 -1.57 -13.30 12.71
N VAL A 165 -0.80 -14.34 13.06
CA VAL A 165 -0.18 -15.24 12.07
C VAL A 165 -1.25 -15.90 11.21
N ARG A 166 -2.33 -16.41 11.80
CA ARG A 166 -3.44 -17.01 11.06
C ARG A 166 -4.13 -16.02 10.13
N ALA A 167 -4.28 -14.77 10.54
CA ALA A 167 -4.86 -13.73 9.69
C ALA A 167 -3.95 -13.42 8.49
N SER A 168 -2.64 -13.28 8.70
CA SER A 168 -1.65 -13.11 7.62
C SER A 168 -1.72 -14.27 6.64
N LEU A 169 -1.61 -15.52 7.13
CA LEU A 169 -1.64 -16.71 6.28
C LEU A 169 -2.94 -16.84 5.46
N LYS A 170 -4.08 -16.42 6.03
CA LYS A 170 -5.35 -16.39 5.28
C LYS A 170 -5.37 -15.32 4.20
N SER A 171 -4.81 -14.15 4.49
CA SER A 171 -4.65 -13.08 3.50
C SER A 171 -3.73 -13.52 2.37
N ASP A 172 -2.58 -14.12 2.71
CA ASP A 172 -1.60 -14.62 1.74
C ASP A 172 -2.22 -15.73 0.88
N ALA A 173 -2.95 -16.67 1.49
CA ALA A 173 -3.67 -17.71 0.75
C ALA A 173 -4.68 -17.12 -0.25
N ALA A 174 -5.46 -16.11 0.15
CA ALA A 174 -6.40 -15.44 -0.74
C ALA A 174 -5.68 -14.71 -1.89
N PHE A 175 -4.56 -14.04 -1.59
CA PHE A 175 -3.71 -13.39 -2.57
C PHE A 175 -3.17 -14.40 -3.60
N TYR A 176 -2.58 -15.51 -3.15
CA TYR A 176 -2.05 -16.53 -4.05
C TYR A 176 -3.13 -17.20 -4.92
N VAL A 177 -4.34 -17.42 -4.38
CA VAL A 177 -5.47 -17.93 -5.18
C VAL A 177 -5.85 -16.95 -6.28
N SER A 178 -5.91 -15.64 -5.99
CA SER A 178 -6.20 -14.63 -7.00
C SER A 178 -5.09 -14.51 -8.06
N SER A 179 -3.83 -14.54 -7.62
CA SER A 179 -2.66 -14.50 -8.51
C SER A 179 -2.61 -15.71 -9.44
N LEU A 180 -2.87 -16.92 -8.92
CA LEU A 180 -2.98 -18.14 -9.74
C LEU A 180 -4.09 -18.03 -10.77
N LYS A 181 -5.28 -17.54 -10.39
CA LYS A 181 -6.38 -17.36 -11.33
C LYS A 181 -6.03 -16.38 -12.46
N ASN A 182 -5.34 -15.30 -12.15
CA ASN A 182 -4.89 -14.33 -13.15
C ASN A 182 -3.84 -14.93 -14.10
N LEU A 183 -2.87 -15.69 -13.56
CA LEU A 183 -1.89 -16.41 -14.37
C LEU A 183 -2.54 -17.46 -15.27
N GLU A 184 -3.49 -18.24 -14.74
CA GLU A 184 -4.27 -19.21 -15.53
C GLU A 184 -5.06 -18.53 -16.65
N GLN A 185 -5.62 -17.34 -16.40
CA GLN A 185 -6.29 -16.56 -17.43
C GLN A 185 -5.31 -16.08 -18.50
N SER A 186 -4.15 -15.55 -18.11
CA SER A 186 -3.12 -15.10 -19.05
C SER A 186 -2.60 -16.25 -19.92
N ILE A 187 -2.40 -17.45 -19.36
CA ILE A 187 -2.03 -18.65 -20.12
C ILE A 187 -3.11 -18.99 -21.16
N LYS A 188 -4.39 -18.94 -20.79
CA LYS A 188 -5.49 -19.19 -21.74
C LYS A 188 -5.53 -18.15 -22.87
N GLU A 189 -5.29 -16.89 -22.56
CA GLU A 189 -5.21 -15.81 -23.55
C GLU A 189 -4.04 -16.04 -24.52
N GLN A 190 -2.86 -16.39 -24.00
CA GLN A 190 -1.69 -16.73 -24.80
C GLN A 190 -1.91 -17.99 -25.66
N GLU A 191 -2.56 -19.02 -25.14
CA GLU A 191 -2.92 -20.21 -25.93
C GLU A 191 -3.87 -19.87 -27.09
N LEU A 192 -4.82 -18.95 -26.88
CA LEU A 192 -5.70 -18.46 -27.94
C LEU A 192 -4.93 -17.67 -28.99
N GLU A 193 -4.02 -16.80 -28.58
CA GLU A 193 -3.15 -16.04 -29.48
C GLU A 193 -2.24 -16.97 -30.31
N ILE A 194 -1.62 -17.98 -29.69
CA ILE A 194 -0.83 -18.99 -30.39
C ILE A 194 -1.67 -19.71 -31.46
N LYS A 195 -2.90 -20.10 -31.12
CA LYS A 195 -3.82 -20.73 -32.09
C LYS A 195 -4.20 -19.78 -33.23
N GLN A 196 -4.34 -18.48 -32.96
CA GLN A 196 -4.58 -17.48 -34.01
C GLN A 196 -3.36 -17.34 -34.92
N LEU A 197 -2.16 -17.21 -34.36
CA LEU A 197 -0.92 -17.11 -35.14
C LEU A 197 -0.64 -18.37 -35.96
N GLN A 198 -0.98 -19.55 -35.45
CA GLN A 198 -0.88 -20.80 -36.20
C GLN A 198 -1.80 -20.79 -37.44
N ARG A 199 -3.04 -20.32 -37.31
CA ARG A 199 -3.95 -20.17 -38.46
C ARG A 199 -3.43 -19.19 -39.49
N VAL A 200 -2.94 -18.02 -39.06
CA VAL A 200 -2.33 -17.03 -39.98
C VAL A 200 -1.12 -17.63 -40.69
N LYS A 201 -0.30 -18.41 -39.99
CA LYS A 201 0.84 -19.12 -40.60
C LYS A 201 0.37 -20.13 -41.65
N GLU A 202 -0.65 -20.92 -41.35
CA GLU A 202 -1.24 -21.90 -42.29
C GLU A 202 -1.75 -21.18 -43.54
N GLU A 203 -2.54 -20.12 -43.39
CA GLU A 203 -3.04 -19.28 -44.49
C GLU A 203 -1.88 -18.69 -45.32
N ALA A 204 -0.82 -18.19 -44.67
CA ALA A 204 0.35 -17.65 -45.35
C ALA A 204 1.12 -18.73 -46.15
N VAL A 205 1.21 -19.95 -45.62
CA VAL A 205 1.82 -21.09 -46.32
C VAL A 205 0.98 -21.48 -47.53
N GLU A 206 -0.34 -21.57 -47.38
CA GLU A 206 -1.27 -21.85 -48.48
C GLU A 206 -1.14 -20.80 -49.60
N LEU A 207 -1.15 -19.51 -49.26
CA LEU A 207 -0.98 -18.43 -50.24
C LEU A 207 0.37 -18.50 -50.96
N ARG A 208 1.45 -18.82 -50.23
CA ARG A 208 2.77 -19.00 -50.83
C ARG A 208 2.79 -20.19 -51.80
N ASP A 209 2.12 -21.28 -51.46
CA ASP A 209 2.12 -22.48 -52.29
C ASP A 209 1.24 -22.28 -53.53
N ILE A 210 0.08 -21.62 -53.41
CA ILE A 210 -0.76 -21.18 -54.54
C ILE A 210 0.02 -20.27 -55.50
N THR A 211 0.77 -19.29 -54.97
CA THR A 211 1.55 -18.37 -55.81
C THR A 211 2.71 -19.06 -56.51
N LYS A 212 3.38 -20.02 -55.86
CA LYS A 212 4.40 -20.86 -56.50
C LYS A 212 3.82 -21.72 -57.61
N GLU A 213 2.67 -22.35 -57.38
CA GLU A 213 1.98 -23.14 -58.40
C GLU A 213 1.57 -22.28 -59.61
N ALA A 214 1.01 -21.09 -59.36
CA ALA A 214 0.65 -20.14 -60.41
C ALA A 214 1.86 -19.69 -61.24
N LEU A 215 2.99 -19.41 -60.58
CA LEU A 215 4.24 -19.06 -61.25
C LEU A 215 4.75 -20.23 -62.12
N MET A 216 4.79 -21.44 -61.58
CA MET A 216 5.19 -22.63 -62.32
C MET A 216 4.30 -22.88 -63.55
N HIS A 217 2.98 -22.70 -63.41
CA HIS A 217 2.05 -22.79 -64.54
C HIS A 217 2.34 -21.75 -65.62
N GLN A 218 2.60 -20.49 -65.23
CA GLN A 218 2.97 -19.42 -66.17
C GLN A 218 4.30 -19.69 -66.88
N GLU A 219 5.31 -20.22 -66.17
CA GLU A 219 6.59 -20.61 -66.76
C GLU A 219 6.43 -21.72 -67.80
N ILE A 220 5.65 -22.76 -67.48
CA ILE A 220 5.35 -23.85 -68.41
C ILE A 220 4.62 -23.32 -69.65
N GLU A 221 3.60 -22.47 -69.47
CA GLU A 221 2.84 -21.87 -70.56
C GLU A 221 3.72 -20.99 -71.45
N ALA A 222 4.61 -20.18 -70.84
CA ALA A 222 5.58 -19.36 -71.57
C ALA A 222 6.57 -20.22 -72.37
N MET A 223 7.06 -21.32 -71.80
CA MET A 223 7.91 -22.28 -72.50
C MET A 223 7.18 -22.94 -73.68
N GLN A 224 5.92 -23.35 -73.51
CA GLN A 224 5.11 -23.94 -74.57
C GLN A 224 4.91 -22.96 -75.73
N LYS A 225 4.49 -21.72 -75.44
CA LYS A 225 4.37 -20.65 -76.44
C LYS A 225 5.69 -20.36 -77.15
N SER A 226 6.82 -20.43 -76.45
CA SER A 226 8.13 -20.28 -77.10
C SER A 226 8.42 -21.42 -78.07
N LYS A 227 8.18 -22.67 -77.66
CA LYS A 227 8.35 -23.85 -78.52
C LYS A 227 7.46 -23.80 -79.77
N GLU A 228 6.21 -23.36 -79.63
CA GLU A 228 5.29 -23.18 -80.76
C GLU A 228 5.83 -22.14 -81.76
N ARG A 229 6.33 -20.99 -81.26
CA ARG A 229 6.97 -19.98 -82.12
C ARG A 229 8.20 -20.55 -82.82
N ASP A 230 9.05 -21.29 -82.12
CA ASP A 230 10.26 -21.89 -82.69
C ASP A 230 9.92 -22.95 -83.76
N GLN A 231 8.89 -23.77 -83.54
CA GLN A 231 8.38 -24.72 -84.54
C GLN A 231 7.91 -23.99 -85.80
N ILE A 232 7.12 -22.92 -85.65
CA ILE A 232 6.65 -22.12 -86.79
C ILE A 232 7.85 -21.53 -87.56
N ILE A 233 8.86 -21.02 -86.86
CA ILE A 233 10.08 -20.48 -87.50
C ILE A 233 10.84 -21.57 -88.25
N LEU A 234 10.97 -22.77 -87.66
CA LEU A 234 11.62 -23.91 -88.32
C LEU A 234 10.86 -24.33 -89.59
N ASP A 235 9.53 -24.42 -89.53
CA ASP A 235 8.69 -24.73 -90.69
C ASP A 235 8.86 -23.70 -91.81
N TYR A 236 8.91 -22.40 -91.48
CA TYR A 236 9.16 -21.36 -92.48
C TYR A 236 10.57 -21.44 -93.06
N ARG A 237 11.59 -21.69 -92.24
CA ARG A 237 12.97 -21.91 -92.71
C ARG A 237 13.05 -23.10 -93.66
N GLN A 238 12.37 -24.20 -93.34
CA GLN A 238 12.30 -25.36 -94.20
C GLN A 238 11.66 -25.04 -95.55
N ARG A 239 10.49 -24.37 -95.57
CA ARG A 239 9.85 -23.95 -96.82
C ARG A 239 10.73 -23.04 -97.68
N VAL A 240 11.52 -22.16 -97.05
CA VAL A 240 12.48 -21.29 -97.76
C VAL A 240 13.63 -22.11 -98.36
N GLU A 241 14.22 -23.04 -97.62
CA GLU A 241 15.27 -23.92 -98.16
C GLU A 241 14.74 -24.85 -99.25
N ASP A 242 13.53 -25.41 -99.11
CA ASP A 242 12.88 -26.21 -100.15
C ASP A 242 12.68 -25.37 -101.43
N ARG A 243 12.20 -24.13 -101.30
CA ARG A 243 12.02 -23.23 -102.45
C ARG A 243 13.34 -22.82 -103.08
N LYS A 244 14.38 -22.62 -102.27
CA LYS A 244 15.74 -22.33 -102.75
C LYS A 244 16.32 -23.52 -103.51
N LEU A 245 16.12 -24.75 -103.05
CA LEU A 245 16.52 -25.97 -103.76
C LEU A 245 15.74 -26.15 -105.06
N GLU A 246 14.44 -25.84 -105.09
CA GLU A 246 13.65 -25.82 -106.32
C GLU A 246 14.16 -24.76 -107.31
N LEU A 247 14.44 -23.55 -106.83
CA LEU A 247 15.01 -22.48 -107.65
C LEU A 247 16.40 -22.85 -108.16
N GLU A 248 17.25 -23.47 -107.35
CA GLU A 248 18.56 -23.96 -107.78
C GLU A 248 18.43 -25.08 -108.84
N ARG A 249 17.46 -25.99 -108.70
CA ARG A 249 17.14 -26.98 -109.74
C ARG A 249 16.66 -26.31 -111.03
N LEU A 250 15.80 -25.30 -110.94
CA LEU A 250 15.32 -24.54 -112.09
C LEU A 250 16.44 -23.69 -112.70
N GLU A 251 17.33 -23.11 -111.91
CA GLU A 251 18.50 -22.36 -112.37
C GLU A 251 19.46 -23.27 -113.15
N ARG A 252 19.70 -24.49 -112.65
CA ARG A 252 20.45 -25.53 -113.37
C ARG A 252 19.75 -25.99 -114.65
N LEU A 253 18.43 -25.84 -114.77
CA LEU A 253 17.63 -26.22 -115.94
C LEU A 253 17.49 -25.08 -116.97
N ILE A 254 17.37 -23.83 -116.51
CA ILE A 254 17.13 -22.62 -117.30
C ILE A 254 18.47 -21.99 -117.76
N PHE A 255 19.53 -22.13 -116.96
CA PHE A 255 20.86 -21.61 -117.28
C PHE A 255 21.94 -22.71 -117.36
N PRO A 256 21.83 -23.69 -118.28
CA PRO A 256 23.03 -24.35 -118.77
C PRO A 256 23.76 -23.32 -119.65
N ASN A 257 24.82 -22.68 -119.15
CA ASN A 257 25.74 -21.79 -119.87
C ASN A 257 25.20 -21.22 -121.19
N THR A 258 24.76 -19.95 -121.24
CA THR A 258 25.08 -18.94 -122.30
C THR A 258 24.14 -17.73 -122.26
N ARG A 259 24.78 -16.57 -122.34
CA ARG A 259 24.39 -15.20 -122.73
C ARG A 259 23.10 -14.94 -123.56
N VAL A 260 22.51 -13.79 -123.20
CA VAL A 260 22.03 -12.65 -124.04
C VAL A 260 20.56 -12.66 -124.56
N PRO A 261 19.94 -11.46 -124.74
CA PRO A 261 18.54 -11.18 -124.41
C PRO A 261 17.66 -10.74 -125.60
N ALA A 262 16.48 -10.19 -125.22
CA ALA A 262 15.58 -9.27 -125.93
C ALA A 262 14.50 -9.87 -126.85
N ARG A 263 13.23 -9.48 -126.60
CA ARG A 263 12.37 -8.79 -127.58
C ARG A 263 11.00 -8.36 -127.02
N GLU A 264 10.54 -7.27 -127.61
CA GLU A 264 9.36 -6.45 -127.33
C GLU A 264 8.10 -6.91 -128.09
N ASP A 265 6.99 -6.23 -127.74
CA ASP A 265 5.81 -5.87 -128.55
C ASP A 265 4.71 -6.93 -128.81
N ASP A 266 3.48 -6.64 -128.37
CA ASP A 266 2.49 -5.84 -129.13
C ASP A 266 0.99 -6.26 -128.95
N PHE A 267 0.11 -5.25 -129.08
CA PHE A 267 -1.32 -5.22 -129.44
C PHE A 267 -2.52 -5.25 -128.44
N GLU A 268 -3.40 -4.27 -128.72
CA GLU A 268 -4.69 -3.87 -128.15
C GLU A 268 -5.90 -4.79 -128.43
N GLY A 269 -7.06 -4.47 -127.82
CA GLY A 269 -8.38 -4.91 -128.31
C GLY A 269 -9.58 -4.36 -127.51
N GLU A 270 -10.33 -3.45 -128.14
CA GLU A 270 -11.45 -2.69 -127.58
C GLU A 270 -12.84 -3.38 -127.72
N LYS A 271 -13.72 -3.08 -126.74
CA LYS A 271 -15.20 -3.09 -126.64
C LYS A 271 -16.14 -3.74 -127.72
N ARG A 272 -17.18 -4.38 -127.13
CA ARG A 272 -18.67 -4.27 -127.32
C ARG A 272 -19.39 -5.06 -128.43
N LYS A 273 -20.41 -5.82 -127.96
CA LYS A 273 -21.82 -6.03 -128.43
C LYS A 273 -22.00 -6.67 -129.82
N GLN A 274 -22.97 -7.57 -130.11
CA GLN A 274 -24.39 -7.61 -129.74
C GLN A 274 -25.04 -8.97 -130.13
N ASP A 275 -26.13 -9.31 -129.43
CA ASP A 275 -27.37 -10.06 -129.76
C ASP A 275 -27.40 -11.34 -130.62
N SER A 276 -28.17 -12.33 -130.12
CA SER A 276 -29.20 -13.06 -130.89
C SER A 276 -30.25 -13.69 -129.95
N GLU A 277 -31.52 -13.55 -130.35
CA GLU A 277 -32.75 -14.19 -129.84
C GLU A 277 -32.70 -15.73 -130.12
N GLU A 278 -33.47 -16.64 -129.48
CA GLU A 278 -34.94 -16.77 -129.45
C GLU A 278 -35.47 -17.68 -128.30
N ALA A 279 -36.70 -17.37 -127.86
CA ALA A 279 -37.84 -18.17 -127.36
C ALA A 279 -37.68 -19.47 -126.52
N ASP A 280 -38.35 -19.54 -125.35
CA ASP A 280 -39.45 -20.51 -125.06
C ASP A 280 -40.20 -20.19 -123.74
N ASP A 281 -41.39 -20.76 -123.57
CA ASP A 281 -42.59 -20.29 -122.86
C ASP A 281 -42.76 -20.76 -121.37
N LYS A 282 -43.16 -19.83 -120.47
CA LYS A 282 -43.79 -19.96 -119.10
C LYS A 282 -42.93 -20.39 -117.86
N PRO A 283 -43.25 -19.96 -116.60
CA PRO A 283 -44.37 -19.16 -116.09
C PRO A 283 -43.96 -17.75 -115.63
N VAL A 284 -44.56 -16.71 -116.21
CA VAL A 284 -44.09 -15.31 -116.07
C VAL A 284 -44.51 -14.65 -114.75
N ASP A 285 -45.53 -15.15 -114.05
CA ASP A 285 -46.13 -14.43 -112.91
C ASP A 285 -45.38 -14.61 -111.58
N GLU A 286 -44.81 -15.80 -111.34
CA GLU A 286 -44.02 -16.06 -110.13
C GLU A 286 -42.59 -15.53 -110.25
N MET A 287 -42.01 -15.61 -111.46
CA MET A 287 -40.69 -15.08 -111.77
C MET A 287 -40.67 -13.54 -111.68
N THR A 288 -41.70 -12.86 -112.21
CA THR A 288 -41.81 -11.39 -112.09
C THR A 288 -42.03 -10.96 -110.64
N ARG A 289 -42.89 -11.65 -109.88
CA ARG A 289 -43.07 -11.39 -108.44
C ARG A 289 -41.78 -11.58 -107.63
N LEU A 290 -41.00 -12.62 -107.92
CA LEU A 290 -39.69 -12.85 -107.29
C LEU A 290 -38.70 -11.75 -107.69
N GLN A 291 -38.69 -11.31 -108.95
CA GLN A 291 -37.86 -10.19 -109.40
C GLN A 291 -38.24 -8.87 -108.72
N GLU A 292 -39.52 -8.59 -108.52
CA GLU A 292 -39.99 -7.43 -107.73
C GLU A 292 -39.57 -7.52 -106.25
N ALA A 293 -39.62 -8.71 -105.66
CA ALA A 293 -39.14 -8.91 -104.29
C ALA A 293 -37.63 -8.71 -104.17
N PHE A 294 -36.85 -9.21 -105.14
CA PHE A 294 -35.40 -9.04 -105.18
C PHE A 294 -34.99 -7.59 -105.47
N THR A 295 -35.70 -6.87 -106.33
CA THR A 295 -35.46 -5.43 -106.56
C THR A 295 -35.76 -4.59 -105.31
N LYS A 296 -36.84 -4.90 -104.59
CA LYS A 296 -37.14 -4.29 -103.28
C LYS A 296 -36.04 -4.59 -102.26
N LEU A 297 -35.65 -5.85 -102.11
CA LEU A 297 -34.56 -6.24 -101.19
C LEU A 297 -33.24 -5.54 -101.55
N ARG A 298 -32.90 -5.51 -102.84
CA ARG A 298 -31.71 -4.86 -103.36
C ARG A 298 -31.71 -3.35 -103.06
N SER A 299 -32.84 -2.68 -103.23
CA SER A 299 -33.01 -1.26 -102.89
C SER A 299 -32.87 -1.00 -101.38
N ALA A 300 -33.42 -1.89 -100.54
CA ALA A 300 -33.36 -1.76 -99.09
C ALA A 300 -31.96 -2.07 -98.52
N THR A 301 -31.21 -2.99 -99.13
CA THR A 301 -29.84 -3.33 -98.72
C THR A 301 -28.79 -2.41 -99.34
N GLY A 302 -29.15 -1.60 -100.35
CA GLY A 302 -28.24 -0.71 -101.06
C GLY A 302 -27.23 -1.42 -101.96
N VAL A 303 -27.59 -2.60 -102.49
CA VAL A 303 -26.69 -3.48 -103.23
C VAL A 303 -27.02 -3.39 -104.73
N THR A 304 -26.07 -3.68 -105.63
CA THR A 304 -26.32 -3.60 -107.09
C THR A 304 -26.63 -4.95 -107.75
N LYS A 305 -26.20 -6.06 -107.14
CA LYS A 305 -26.46 -7.44 -107.61
C LYS A 305 -27.32 -8.21 -106.62
N ASN A 306 -28.22 -9.07 -107.14
CA ASN A 306 -29.14 -9.86 -106.30
C ASN A 306 -28.39 -10.87 -105.40
N GLU A 307 -27.29 -11.44 -105.90
CA GLU A 307 -26.43 -12.39 -105.19
C GLU A 307 -25.83 -11.81 -103.90
N GLN A 308 -25.53 -10.52 -103.89
CA GLN A 308 -24.83 -9.83 -102.79
C GLN A 308 -25.78 -9.38 -101.66
N VAL A 309 -27.11 -9.46 -101.87
CA VAL A 309 -28.12 -9.08 -100.87
C VAL A 309 -28.00 -9.96 -99.63
N LEU A 310 -27.80 -11.28 -99.82
CA LEU A 310 -27.64 -12.24 -98.73
C LEU A 310 -26.39 -11.95 -97.90
N ASP A 311 -25.25 -11.73 -98.55
CA ASP A 311 -23.98 -11.39 -97.88
C ASP A 311 -24.09 -10.10 -97.06
N ARG A 312 -24.87 -9.12 -97.54
CA ARG A 312 -25.11 -7.88 -96.79
C ARG A 312 -25.93 -8.12 -95.52
N PHE A 313 -26.95 -8.98 -95.57
CA PHE A 313 -27.71 -9.36 -94.37
C PHE A 313 -26.89 -10.20 -93.40
N LEU A 314 -26.08 -11.13 -93.90
CA LEU A 314 -25.19 -11.94 -93.06
C LEU A 314 -24.15 -11.07 -92.35
N SER A 315 -23.53 -10.12 -93.06
CA SER A 315 -22.59 -9.17 -92.45
C SER A 315 -23.27 -8.23 -91.45
N GLN A 316 -24.45 -7.68 -91.75
CA GLN A 316 -25.22 -6.87 -90.80
C GLN A 316 -25.59 -7.64 -89.53
N ARG A 317 -26.03 -8.90 -89.68
CA ARG A 317 -26.32 -9.79 -88.54
C ARG A 317 -25.06 -10.03 -87.70
N ALA A 318 -23.93 -10.34 -88.34
CA ALA A 318 -22.65 -10.53 -87.65
C ALA A 318 -22.19 -9.26 -86.90
N THR A 319 -22.36 -8.07 -87.49
CA THR A 319 -22.06 -6.80 -86.82
C THR A 319 -22.99 -6.56 -85.63
N LYS A 320 -24.30 -6.80 -85.79
CA LYS A 320 -25.28 -6.69 -84.69
C LYS A 320 -24.93 -7.63 -83.54
N ASP A 321 -24.63 -8.89 -83.82
CA ASP A 321 -24.28 -9.89 -82.82
C ASP A 321 -22.97 -9.51 -82.11
N LYS A 322 -21.98 -8.99 -82.83
CA LYS A 322 -20.72 -8.49 -82.25
C LYS A 322 -20.94 -7.28 -81.34
N LEU A 323 -21.75 -6.31 -81.76
CA LEU A 323 -22.10 -5.14 -80.93
C LEU A 323 -22.87 -5.55 -79.68
N GLN A 324 -23.79 -6.51 -79.80
CA GLN A 324 -24.53 -7.04 -78.65
C GLN A 324 -23.59 -7.72 -77.65
N LYS A 325 -22.67 -8.58 -78.13
CA LYS A 325 -21.64 -9.20 -77.27
C LYS A 325 -20.77 -8.16 -76.59
N MET A 326 -20.33 -7.13 -77.33
CA MET A 326 -19.54 -6.03 -76.77
C MET A 326 -20.32 -5.25 -75.72
N ARG A 327 -21.60 -4.97 -75.95
CA ARG A 327 -22.48 -4.30 -74.98
C ARG A 327 -22.60 -5.11 -73.69
N VAL A 328 -22.89 -6.41 -73.80
CA VAL A 328 -23.02 -7.30 -72.64
C VAL A 328 -21.70 -7.40 -71.88
N SER A 329 -20.58 -7.61 -72.58
CA SER A 329 -19.24 -7.63 -71.97
C SER A 329 -18.91 -6.31 -71.26
N MET A 330 -19.20 -5.16 -71.88
CA MET A 330 -18.98 -3.85 -71.25
C MET A 330 -19.88 -3.62 -70.03
N GLU A 331 -21.12 -4.12 -70.05
CA GLU A 331 -22.05 -4.05 -68.93
C GLU A 331 -21.57 -4.91 -67.75
N GLU A 332 -21.10 -6.13 -68.03
CA GLU A 332 -20.49 -7.02 -67.03
C GLU A 332 -19.23 -6.41 -66.42
N ASP A 333 -18.33 -5.87 -67.26
CA ASP A 333 -17.12 -5.17 -66.81
C ASP A 333 -17.47 -3.98 -65.92
N LYS A 334 -18.46 -3.16 -66.32
CA LYS A 334 -18.95 -2.03 -65.52
C LYS A 334 -19.45 -2.48 -64.14
N ILE A 335 -20.28 -3.52 -64.10
CA ILE A 335 -20.80 -4.07 -62.83
C ILE A 335 -19.64 -4.56 -61.94
N SER A 336 -18.64 -5.24 -62.53
CA SER A 336 -17.49 -5.74 -61.78
C SER A 336 -16.62 -4.62 -61.20
N LEU A 337 -16.43 -3.53 -61.96
CA LEU A 337 -15.69 -2.35 -61.54
C LEU A 337 -16.44 -1.59 -60.45
N GLU A 338 -17.76 -1.47 -60.57
CA GLU A 338 -18.58 -0.81 -59.56
C GLU A 338 -18.57 -1.58 -58.23
N LYS A 339 -18.58 -2.92 -58.28
CA LYS A 339 -18.39 -3.78 -57.11
C LYS A 339 -17.02 -3.60 -56.46
N ARG A 340 -15.93 -3.58 -57.26
CA ARG A 340 -14.58 -3.29 -56.73
C ARG A 340 -14.48 -1.89 -56.12
N ARG A 341 -15.10 -0.88 -56.74
CA ARG A 341 -15.14 0.48 -56.19
C ARG A 341 -15.82 0.49 -54.83
N GLN A 342 -16.96 -0.19 -54.68
CA GLN A 342 -17.65 -0.30 -53.39
C GLN A 342 -16.79 -1.01 -52.34
N GLN A 343 -16.13 -2.11 -52.71
CA GLN A 343 -15.21 -2.84 -51.82
C GLN A 343 -14.08 -1.93 -51.31
N PHE A 344 -13.38 -1.22 -52.20
CA PHE A 344 -12.33 -0.29 -51.79
C PHE A 344 -12.86 0.86 -50.95
N THR A 345 -14.08 1.35 -51.22
CA THR A 345 -14.70 2.40 -50.39
C THR A 345 -14.93 1.90 -48.96
N THR A 346 -15.48 0.69 -48.81
CA THR A 346 -15.70 0.09 -47.49
C THR A 346 -14.40 -0.21 -46.75
N GLU A 347 -13.36 -0.63 -47.47
CA GLU A 347 -12.04 -0.90 -46.89
C GLU A 347 -11.36 0.38 -46.39
N ILE A 348 -11.44 1.46 -47.18
CA ILE A 348 -10.95 2.79 -46.78
C ILE A 348 -11.70 3.31 -45.55
N GLU A 349 -13.02 3.15 -45.50
CA GLU A 349 -13.81 3.56 -44.33
C GLU A 349 -13.40 2.76 -43.09
N MET A 350 -13.29 1.44 -43.21
CA MET A 350 -12.84 0.57 -42.12
C MET A 350 -11.44 0.95 -41.61
N GLN A 351 -10.48 1.21 -42.51
CA GLN A 351 -9.13 1.64 -42.15
C GLN A 351 -9.13 2.99 -41.42
N LYS A 352 -9.94 3.96 -41.87
CA LYS A 352 -10.06 5.27 -41.17
C LYS A 352 -10.56 5.11 -39.74
N PHE A 353 -11.52 4.22 -39.49
CA PHE A 353 -12.05 3.97 -38.15
C PHE A 353 -11.09 3.15 -37.28
N SER A 354 -10.30 2.24 -37.86
CA SER A 354 -9.27 1.53 -37.10
C SER A 354 -8.11 2.46 -36.71
N GLU A 355 -7.62 3.28 -37.64
CA GLU A 355 -6.53 4.22 -37.38
C GLU A 355 -6.89 5.23 -36.29
N THR A 356 -8.10 5.78 -36.33
CA THR A 356 -8.58 6.72 -35.29
C THR A 356 -8.71 6.05 -33.94
N LYS A 357 -9.27 4.84 -33.89
CA LYS A 357 -9.39 4.08 -32.64
C LYS A 357 -8.02 3.72 -32.05
N ASP A 358 -7.08 3.27 -32.86
CA ASP A 358 -5.74 2.89 -32.41
C ASP A 358 -4.93 4.13 -31.98
N ALA A 359 -5.09 5.26 -32.68
CA ALA A 359 -4.48 6.53 -32.30
C ALA A 359 -5.00 7.03 -30.94
N ASP A 360 -6.31 6.97 -30.71
CA ASP A 360 -6.93 7.38 -29.44
C ASP A 360 -6.49 6.47 -28.29
N GLN A 361 -6.46 5.15 -28.51
CA GLN A 361 -5.99 4.19 -27.51
C GLN A 361 -4.49 4.38 -27.20
N ASN A 362 -3.68 4.67 -28.21
CA ASN A 362 -2.26 4.95 -28.01
C ASN A 362 -2.05 6.27 -27.27
N ALA A 363 -2.81 7.32 -27.59
CA ALA A 363 -2.77 8.59 -26.87
C ALA A 363 -3.15 8.41 -25.38
N GLU A 364 -4.18 7.61 -25.10
CA GLU A 364 -4.57 7.30 -23.72
C GLU A 364 -3.48 6.52 -22.97
N LYS A 365 -2.89 5.49 -23.59
CA LYS A 365 -1.78 4.74 -23.00
C LYS A 365 -0.56 5.62 -22.73
N LEU A 366 -0.21 6.52 -23.67
CA LEU A 366 0.88 7.48 -23.50
C LEU A 366 0.59 8.47 -22.37
N ALA A 367 -0.65 8.95 -22.23
CA ALA A 367 -1.04 9.83 -21.14
C ALA A 367 -0.91 9.13 -19.77
N ARG A 368 -1.32 7.86 -19.68
CA ARG A 368 -1.16 7.05 -18.45
C ARG A 368 0.31 6.84 -18.09
N LEU A 369 1.15 6.45 -19.07
CA LEU A 369 2.59 6.29 -18.85
C LEU A 369 3.25 7.60 -18.44
N ASN A 370 2.90 8.73 -19.06
CA ASN A 370 3.42 10.03 -18.67
C ASN A 370 3.00 10.41 -17.24
N ALA A 371 1.77 10.09 -16.83
CA ALA A 371 1.32 10.31 -15.46
C ALA A 371 2.14 9.47 -14.47
N GLU A 372 2.38 8.20 -14.76
CA GLU A 372 3.19 7.30 -13.93
C GLU A 372 4.65 7.76 -13.84
N ILE A 373 5.25 8.18 -14.96
CA ILE A 373 6.60 8.77 -14.99
C ILE A 373 6.63 10.02 -14.11
N SER A 374 5.65 10.92 -14.24
CA SER A 374 5.61 12.15 -13.43
C SER A 374 5.51 11.84 -11.93
N GLU A 375 4.69 10.86 -11.55
CA GLU A 375 4.57 10.43 -10.16
C GLU A 375 5.87 9.82 -9.64
N GLN A 376 6.54 9.01 -10.46
CA GLN A 376 7.80 8.38 -10.08
C GLN A 376 8.93 9.39 -9.95
N THR A 377 9.03 10.36 -10.85
CA THR A 377 10.01 11.46 -10.73
C THR A 377 9.78 12.31 -9.48
N GLU A 378 8.53 12.54 -9.09
CA GLU A 378 8.21 13.24 -7.84
C GLU A 378 8.54 12.40 -6.60
N ARG A 379 8.34 11.07 -6.65
CA ARG A 379 8.78 10.16 -5.57
C ARG A 379 10.31 10.16 -5.44
N GLU A 380 11.01 10.04 -6.55
CA GLU A 380 12.47 10.05 -6.60
C GLU A 380 13.02 11.35 -6.03
N LYS A 381 12.51 12.49 -6.47
CA LYS A 381 12.91 13.81 -5.96
C LYS A 381 12.69 13.98 -4.46
N LYS A 382 11.58 13.43 -3.92
CA LYS A 382 11.32 13.45 -2.47
C LYS A 382 12.30 12.56 -1.71
N ALA A 383 12.54 11.34 -2.19
CA ALA A 383 13.50 10.43 -1.58
C ALA A 383 14.93 10.98 -1.63
N GLU A 384 15.31 11.64 -2.74
CA GLU A 384 16.60 12.29 -2.89
C GLU A 384 16.74 13.47 -1.90
N ALA A 385 15.70 14.30 -1.74
CA ALA A 385 15.71 15.38 -0.76
C ALA A 385 15.80 14.87 0.69
N GLU A 386 15.16 13.73 1.01
CA GLU A 386 15.31 13.09 2.33
C GLU A 386 16.70 12.49 2.52
N SER A 387 17.26 11.84 1.49
CA SER A 387 18.61 11.30 1.51
C SER A 387 19.67 12.40 1.69
N GLN A 388 19.51 13.54 1.02
CA GLN A 388 20.38 14.70 1.17
C GLN A 388 20.35 15.22 2.62
N ARG A 389 19.16 15.36 3.22
CA ARG A 389 19.04 15.76 4.64
C ARG A 389 19.73 14.78 5.59
N VAL A 390 19.57 13.47 5.36
CA VAL A 390 20.25 12.45 6.19
C VAL A 390 21.76 12.56 6.01
N GLN A 391 22.24 12.76 4.78
CA GLN A 391 23.67 12.92 4.52
C GLN A 391 24.24 14.18 5.19
N GLU A 392 23.50 15.29 5.18
CA GLU A 392 23.87 16.51 5.91
C GLU A 392 24.06 16.22 7.41
N VAL A 393 23.09 15.54 8.04
CA VAL A 393 23.18 15.15 9.46
C VAL A 393 24.36 14.19 9.71
N ILE A 394 24.60 13.22 8.82
CA ILE A 394 25.74 12.31 8.93
C ILE A 394 27.06 13.08 8.87
N ASN A 395 27.16 14.07 7.96
CA ASN A 395 28.34 14.93 7.86
C ASN A 395 28.53 15.78 9.12
N GLU A 396 27.46 16.34 9.69
CA GLU A 396 27.50 17.07 10.97
C GLU A 396 27.99 16.19 12.11
N VAL A 397 27.49 14.95 12.21
CA VAL A 397 27.92 13.98 13.22
C VAL A 397 29.39 13.61 13.03
N ALA A 398 29.82 13.36 11.78
CA ALA A 398 31.22 13.07 11.48
C ALA A 398 32.13 14.24 11.91
N LEU A 399 31.77 15.49 11.61
CA LEU A 399 32.51 16.68 12.03
C LEU A 399 32.59 16.80 13.56
N MET A 400 31.50 16.52 14.28
CA MET A 400 31.50 16.54 15.75
C MET A 400 32.40 15.47 16.35
N LEU A 401 32.34 14.25 15.83
CA LEU A 401 33.19 13.14 16.25
C LEU A 401 34.66 13.42 15.98
N TRP A 402 34.96 13.95 14.79
CA TRP A 402 36.31 14.38 14.44
C TRP A 402 36.85 15.42 15.42
N LYS A 403 36.06 16.46 15.75
CA LYS A 403 36.43 17.48 16.76
C LYS A 403 36.70 16.88 18.14
N PHE A 404 36.00 15.82 18.54
CA PHE A 404 36.28 15.13 19.80
C PHE A 404 37.57 14.31 19.72
N CYS A 405 37.82 13.61 18.61
CA CYS A 405 39.07 12.90 18.38
C CYS A 405 40.28 13.84 18.37
N ASP A 406 40.15 15.01 17.73
CA ASP A 406 41.19 16.04 17.65
C ASP A 406 41.55 16.61 19.04
N ARG A 407 40.55 16.88 19.89
CA ARG A 407 40.77 17.30 21.29
C ARG A 407 41.48 16.25 22.15
N LEU A 408 41.41 14.98 21.77
CA LEU A 408 42.06 13.86 22.44
C LEU A 408 43.32 13.40 21.68
N SER A 409 43.83 14.20 20.75
CA SER A 409 45.02 13.90 19.97
C SER A 409 46.25 13.64 20.85
N ASP A 410 46.43 14.42 21.91
CA ASP A 410 47.57 14.34 22.84
C ASP A 410 47.60 13.08 23.73
N VAL A 411 46.48 12.35 23.81
CA VAL A 411 46.29 11.24 24.75
C VAL A 411 46.80 9.90 24.20
N ASN A 412 46.77 9.72 22.88
CA ASN A 412 47.14 8.46 22.23
C ASN A 412 47.83 8.75 20.88
N PRO A 413 48.99 8.12 20.57
CA PRO A 413 49.74 8.31 19.32
C PRO A 413 49.02 7.95 18.02
N THR A 414 47.81 7.35 18.07
CA THR A 414 47.01 7.10 16.87
C THR A 414 46.68 8.42 16.17
N PRO A 415 47.12 8.62 14.91
CA PRO A 415 46.90 9.86 14.18
C PRO A 415 45.40 10.10 13.94
N VAL A 416 44.93 11.31 14.22
CA VAL A 416 43.59 11.72 13.81
C VAL A 416 43.65 12.04 12.31
N PRO A 417 42.76 11.48 11.49
CA PRO A 417 42.73 11.75 10.06
C PRO A 417 42.46 13.22 9.74
N PRO A 418 42.86 13.75 8.56
CA PRO A 418 42.63 15.14 8.19
C PRO A 418 41.15 15.52 8.19
N GLU A 419 40.82 16.78 8.51
CA GLU A 419 39.43 17.30 8.59
C GLU A 419 38.64 17.12 7.27
N ASP A 420 39.33 17.13 6.13
CA ASP A 420 38.76 16.93 4.79
C ASP A 420 38.55 15.45 4.41
N SER A 421 38.91 14.51 5.29
CA SER A 421 38.70 13.08 5.05
C SER A 421 37.20 12.79 5.17
N HIS A 422 36.56 12.35 4.09
CA HIS A 422 35.17 11.86 4.08
C HIS A 422 35.07 10.49 4.76
N GLU A 423 35.56 10.40 5.99
CA GLU A 423 35.52 9.18 6.76
C GLU A 423 34.13 8.91 7.29
N ASN A 424 33.75 7.64 7.22
CA ASN A 424 32.49 7.18 7.75
C ASN A 424 32.46 7.50 9.27
N PRO A 425 31.43 8.19 9.80
CA PRO A 425 31.34 8.53 11.22
C PRO A 425 31.46 7.31 12.15
N HIS A 426 31.19 6.10 11.66
CA HIS A 426 31.44 4.87 12.41
C HIS A 426 32.94 4.65 12.70
N ARG A 427 33.83 4.94 11.75
CA ARG A 427 35.29 4.85 11.95
C ARG A 427 35.79 5.90 12.94
N LEU A 428 35.21 7.11 12.89
CA LEU A 428 35.52 8.16 13.86
C LEU A 428 35.02 7.80 15.27
N LEU A 429 33.90 7.08 15.39
CA LEU A 429 33.43 6.53 16.68
C LEU A 429 34.39 5.48 17.24
N GLU A 430 34.84 4.53 16.41
CA GLU A 430 35.83 3.51 16.82
C GLU A 430 37.12 4.20 17.32
N LEU A 431 37.62 5.20 16.56
CA LEU A 431 38.81 5.97 16.95
C LEU A 431 38.60 6.77 18.25
N LEU A 432 37.42 7.35 18.44
CA LEU A 432 37.07 8.07 19.67
C LEU A 432 37.05 7.12 20.87
N GLU A 433 36.49 5.93 20.72
CA GLU A 433 36.45 4.89 21.75
C GLU A 433 37.85 4.45 22.17
N GLU A 434 38.75 4.22 21.20
CA GLU A 434 40.16 3.91 21.46
C GLU A 434 40.86 5.04 22.23
N LYS A 435 40.65 6.29 21.83
CA LYS A 435 41.24 7.47 22.49
C LYS A 435 40.67 7.70 23.89
N LEU A 436 39.36 7.53 24.09
CA LEU A 436 38.73 7.61 25.41
C LEU A 436 39.23 6.52 26.35
N THR A 437 39.39 5.29 25.86
CA THR A 437 39.91 4.17 26.64
C THR A 437 41.36 4.44 27.07
N ALA A 438 42.18 4.99 26.18
CA ALA A 438 43.54 5.44 26.53
C ALA A 438 43.53 6.55 27.60
N ALA A 439 42.64 7.55 27.47
CA ALA A 439 42.47 8.62 28.45
C ALA A 439 42.12 8.07 29.85
N ILE A 440 41.15 7.15 29.89
CA ILE A 440 40.67 6.51 31.13
C ILE A 440 41.80 5.70 31.79
N ASN A 441 42.61 5.00 30.99
CA ASN A 441 43.75 4.25 31.51
C ASN A 441 44.83 5.17 32.10
N ILE A 442 45.08 6.33 31.48
CA ILE A 442 46.03 7.34 32.01
C ILE A 442 45.53 7.91 33.35
N MET A 443 44.20 8.07 33.52
CA MET A 443 43.58 8.49 34.79
C MET A 443 43.58 7.40 35.89
N GLY A 444 44.19 6.24 35.62
CA GLY A 444 44.34 5.15 36.57
C GLY A 444 43.23 4.09 36.50
N GLY A 445 42.57 3.98 35.35
CA GLY A 445 41.63 2.91 35.03
C GLY A 445 40.16 3.30 35.20
N PRO A 446 39.24 2.42 34.78
CA PRO A 446 37.81 2.71 34.73
C PRO A 446 37.18 2.96 36.11
N GLU A 447 37.71 2.35 37.17
CA GLU A 447 37.23 2.53 38.55
C GLU A 447 37.49 3.95 39.05
N LYS A 448 38.72 4.46 38.88
CA LYS A 448 39.09 5.84 39.25
C LYS A 448 38.39 6.89 38.40
N TYR A 449 38.19 6.62 37.12
CA TYR A 449 37.40 7.51 36.26
C TYR A 449 35.93 7.59 36.70
N ALA A 450 35.33 6.47 37.10
CA ALA A 450 33.97 6.44 37.62
C ALA A 450 33.83 7.21 38.94
N GLU A 451 34.81 7.08 39.85
CA GLU A 451 34.90 7.88 41.07
C GLU A 451 35.04 9.38 40.74
N TRP A 452 35.94 9.75 39.82
CA TRP A 452 36.13 11.13 39.38
C TRP A 452 34.87 11.74 38.75
N ILE A 453 34.11 10.98 37.95
CA ILE A 453 32.81 11.43 37.42
C ILE A 453 31.81 11.67 38.56
N GLN A 454 31.73 10.78 39.55
CA GLN A 454 30.81 10.92 40.67
C GLN A 454 31.17 12.12 41.54
N GLU A 455 32.46 12.34 41.80
CA GLU A 455 32.98 13.48 42.57
C GLU A 455 32.77 14.81 41.84
N THR A 456 33.08 14.88 40.54
CA THR A 456 32.82 16.10 39.73
C THR A 456 31.34 16.35 39.46
N ALA A 457 30.50 15.31 39.40
CA ALA A 457 29.05 15.45 39.33
C ALA A 457 28.45 15.96 40.66
N ALA A 458 28.99 15.50 41.79
CA ALA A 458 28.62 16.00 43.12
C ALA A 458 29.05 17.47 43.31
N ASP A 459 30.28 17.82 42.94
CA ASP A 459 30.79 19.20 43.01
C ASP A 459 30.00 20.16 42.11
N LYS A 460 29.56 19.73 40.92
CA LYS A 460 28.72 20.58 40.04
C LYS A 460 27.29 20.77 40.58
N ILE A 461 26.77 19.83 41.37
CA ILE A 461 25.47 19.98 42.06
C ILE A 461 25.59 20.95 43.24
N ASP A 462 26.71 20.93 43.95
CA ASP A 462 26.99 21.86 45.05
C ASP A 462 27.33 23.29 44.57
N ILE A 463 28.08 23.44 43.47
CA ILE A 463 28.41 24.77 42.89
C ILE A 463 27.17 25.45 42.28
N LEU A 464 26.21 24.71 41.73
CA LEU A 464 24.92 25.29 41.29
C LEU A 464 24.01 25.70 42.47
N SER A 465 24.28 25.21 43.68
CA SER A 465 23.46 25.51 44.86
C SER A 465 23.91 26.77 45.61
N THR A 466 25.11 27.30 45.33
CA THR A 466 25.67 28.48 46.04
C THR A 466 25.86 29.73 45.18
N GLU A 467 25.81 29.65 43.85
CA GLU A 467 25.95 30.83 42.98
C GLU A 467 24.88 30.92 41.88
N SER A 468 23.62 31.18 42.24
CA SER A 468 22.68 31.83 41.30
C SER A 468 21.47 32.48 41.98
N ALA A 469 21.74 33.43 42.88
CA ALA A 469 20.79 34.52 43.11
C ALA A 469 21.04 35.59 42.03
N GLY A 470 20.35 35.46 40.90
CA GLY A 470 20.16 36.57 39.95
C GLY A 470 20.86 36.44 38.61
N HIS A 471 20.26 35.73 37.66
CA HIS A 471 19.97 36.28 36.33
C HIS A 471 18.99 35.38 35.57
N GLU A 472 17.79 35.89 35.34
CA GLU A 472 16.79 35.28 34.47
C GLU A 472 17.29 35.26 33.02
N ARG A 473 17.48 34.06 32.46
CA ARG A 473 17.32 33.83 31.02
C ARG A 473 16.39 32.64 30.82
N LYS A 474 15.22 32.95 30.25
CA LYS A 474 14.23 31.97 29.80
C LYS A 474 14.84 31.11 28.70
N ILE A 475 14.98 29.81 28.96
CA ILE A 475 15.05 28.78 27.92
C ILE A 475 14.02 27.72 28.32
N ASP A 476 13.03 27.59 27.45
CA ASP A 476 11.89 26.67 27.54
C ASP A 476 12.42 25.24 27.32
N ILE A 477 12.27 24.36 28.32
CA ILE A 477 12.59 22.94 28.23
C ILE A 477 11.29 22.19 28.51
N ASP A 478 10.55 21.88 27.45
CA ASP A 478 9.56 20.81 27.45
C ASP A 478 9.89 19.80 26.34
N ASP A 479 9.94 18.52 26.74
CA ASP A 479 9.82 17.29 25.94
C ASP A 479 10.89 16.94 24.88
N ARG A 480 12.11 16.59 25.34
CA ARG A 480 13.02 15.74 24.55
C ARG A 480 13.52 14.54 25.37
N PRO A 481 13.19 13.29 25.00
CA PRO A 481 13.74 12.12 25.70
C PRO A 481 15.24 11.99 25.38
N LEU A 482 16.04 11.67 26.40
CA LEU A 482 17.51 11.59 26.37
C LEU A 482 18.10 10.47 25.48
N PHE A 483 17.28 9.70 24.75
CA PHE A 483 17.76 8.67 23.82
C PHE A 483 16.95 8.67 22.52
N PRO A 484 17.59 8.64 21.33
CA PRO A 484 16.90 8.39 20.08
C PRO A 484 16.29 7.00 20.11
N ARG A 485 15.00 6.89 19.82
CA ARG A 485 14.35 5.60 19.58
C ARG A 485 14.93 5.01 18.29
N PHE A 486 15.60 3.86 18.39
CA PHE A 486 16.12 3.13 17.24
C PHE A 486 15.01 2.88 16.20
N PRO A 487 15.28 3.08 14.89
CA PRO A 487 14.34 2.72 13.85
C PRO A 487 14.22 1.20 13.77
N GLY A 488 13.02 0.68 13.97
CA GLY A 488 12.71 -0.70 13.67
C GLY A 488 12.78 -0.92 12.16
N THR A 489 13.55 -1.90 11.74
CA THR A 489 13.58 -2.41 10.36
C THR A 489 12.22 -3.04 10.00
N PRO A 490 11.55 -2.60 8.92
CA PRO A 490 10.51 -3.40 8.30
C PRO A 490 11.14 -4.32 7.24
N THR A 491 11.00 -5.62 7.45
CA THR A 491 11.14 -6.66 6.42
C THR A 491 10.16 -6.37 5.27
N PRO A 492 10.51 -6.61 3.99
CA PRO A 492 9.69 -6.22 2.84
C PRO A 492 8.41 -7.08 2.79
N ALA A 493 7.27 -6.46 3.11
CA ALA A 493 5.96 -6.98 2.76
C ALA A 493 5.54 -6.37 1.42
N ALA A 494 5.08 -7.26 0.53
CA ALA A 494 4.61 -6.95 -0.81
C ALA A 494 3.60 -5.78 -0.84
N ALA A 495 3.74 -4.95 -1.86
CA ALA A 495 2.84 -3.83 -2.14
C ALA A 495 1.40 -4.29 -2.34
N PRO A 496 0.39 -3.63 -1.72
CA PRO A 496 -0.99 -3.79 -2.13
C PRO A 496 -1.24 -2.98 -3.40
N VAL A 497 -1.74 -3.67 -4.43
CA VAL A 497 -2.36 -3.09 -5.63
C VAL A 497 -3.55 -2.21 -5.20
N PRO A 498 -3.72 -1.00 -5.73
CA PRO A 498 -4.84 -0.14 -5.37
C PRO A 498 -6.13 -0.67 -6.02
N SER A 499 -7.09 -1.08 -5.19
CA SER A 499 -8.47 -1.33 -5.56
C SER A 499 -9.24 -0.02 -5.43
N ASP A 500 -9.86 0.41 -6.53
CA ASP A 500 -10.50 1.71 -6.76
C ASP A 500 -11.91 1.85 -6.13
N ASP A 501 -12.16 1.20 -4.99
CA ASP A 501 -13.53 1.01 -4.46
C ASP A 501 -13.62 1.14 -2.91
N GLU A 502 -12.87 2.08 -2.32
CA GLU A 502 -13.18 2.54 -0.96
C GLU A 502 -13.61 4.02 -0.98
N GLU A 503 -14.92 4.21 -0.86
CA GLU A 503 -15.56 5.51 -0.61
C GLU A 503 -14.74 6.33 0.41
N GLU A 504 -14.33 7.51 -0.03
CA GLU A 504 -13.50 8.45 0.72
C GLU A 504 -14.17 8.80 2.07
N VAL A 505 -13.76 8.10 3.13
CA VAL A 505 -14.25 8.36 4.49
C VAL A 505 -13.88 9.80 4.85
N PRO A 506 -14.87 10.69 5.10
CA PRO A 506 -14.60 12.11 5.31
C PRO A 506 -13.60 12.30 6.44
N THR A 507 -12.50 13.00 6.15
CA THR A 507 -11.47 13.30 7.14
C THR A 507 -12.06 14.04 8.34
N ARG A 508 -11.52 13.80 9.53
CA ARG A 508 -11.95 14.42 10.81
C ARG A 508 -12.12 15.93 10.73
N SER A 509 -11.34 16.61 9.88
CA SER A 509 -11.44 18.05 9.62
C SER A 509 -12.73 18.43 8.89
N ILE A 510 -13.18 17.61 7.92
CA ILE A 510 -14.44 17.79 7.17
C ILE A 510 -15.63 17.54 8.11
N LEU A 511 -15.63 16.43 8.84
CA LEU A 511 -16.66 16.12 9.85
C LEU A 511 -16.77 17.20 10.93
N LYS A 512 -15.63 17.72 11.42
CA LYS A 512 -15.61 18.81 12.40
C LYS A 512 -16.14 20.12 11.81
N ARG A 513 -15.82 20.43 10.54
CA ARG A 513 -16.35 21.61 9.83
C ARG A 513 -17.85 21.50 9.59
N GLN A 514 -18.35 20.33 9.21
CA GLN A 514 -19.76 20.06 8.98
C GLN A 514 -20.57 20.08 10.29
N ALA A 515 -20.01 19.54 11.37
CA ALA A 515 -20.60 19.63 12.72
C ALA A 515 -20.66 21.08 13.22
N GLN A 516 -19.58 21.86 13.00
CA GLN A 516 -19.57 23.28 13.35
C GLN A 516 -20.61 24.06 12.55
N LEU A 517 -20.73 23.83 11.24
CA LEU A 517 -21.77 24.42 10.39
C LEU A 517 -23.19 24.04 10.86
N LEU A 518 -23.42 22.81 11.32
CA LEU A 518 -24.69 22.37 11.90
C LEU A 518 -25.02 23.04 13.24
N VAL A 519 -24.01 23.29 14.07
CA VAL A 519 -24.18 24.03 15.34
C VAL A 519 -24.45 25.51 15.06
N ASP A 520 -23.72 26.11 14.12
CA ASP A 520 -23.85 27.53 13.77
C ASP A 520 -25.19 27.83 13.04
N THR A 521 -25.70 26.88 12.26
CA THR A 521 -27.03 26.99 11.63
C THR A 521 -28.17 26.79 12.62
N LYS A 522 -27.98 25.95 13.65
CA LYS A 522 -28.98 25.75 14.71
C LYS A 522 -28.95 26.83 15.79
N SER A 523 -27.81 27.47 16.05
CA SER A 523 -27.71 28.60 16.99
C SER A 523 -28.40 29.86 16.45
N ARG A 524 -28.55 30.00 15.13
CA ARG A 524 -29.35 31.07 14.50
C ARG A 524 -30.87 30.89 14.59
N ARG A 525 -31.38 29.71 14.99
CA ARG A 525 -32.84 29.43 15.10
C ARG A 525 -33.28 29.17 16.54
N LYS A 526 -33.02 30.11 17.46
CA LYS A 526 -33.70 30.32 18.76
C LYS A 526 -33.15 31.65 19.31
N ALA A 527 -33.86 32.78 19.39
CA ALA A 527 -35.29 33.03 19.49
C ALA A 527 -35.65 34.37 18.81
N PHE A 528 -36.66 34.35 17.93
CA PHE A 528 -37.50 35.52 17.66
C PHE A 528 -38.75 35.33 18.51
N ASN A 529 -38.78 35.94 19.70
CA ASN A 529 -40.01 36.03 20.48
C ASN A 529 -40.85 37.15 19.89
N PHE A 530 -41.92 36.79 19.17
CA PHE A 530 -43.00 37.71 18.85
C PHE A 530 -43.68 38.13 20.15
N ARG A 531 -43.67 39.44 20.46
CA ARG A 531 -44.57 40.04 21.45
C ARG A 531 -46.01 39.98 20.91
N ARG A 532 -46.92 39.46 21.74
CA ARG A 532 -48.30 39.98 21.83
C ARG A 532 -48.37 40.89 23.04
#